data_AF-A0AA94REL3-F1
#
_entry.id   AF-A0AA94REL3-F1
#
_cell.length_a   1.000
_cell.length_b   1.000
_cell.length_c   1.000
_cell.angle_alpha   90.00
_cell.angle_beta   90.00
_cell.angle_gamma   90.00
#
_symmetry.space_group_name_H-M   'P 1'
#
loop_
_entity.id
_entity.type
_entity.pdbx_description
1 polymer ?
#
loop_
_entity_poly.entity_id
_entity_poly.type
_entity_poly.pdbx_seq_one_letter_code
_entity_poly.pdbx_strand_id
1 'polypeptide(L)'
;MVHTTLAGLALTLGLFQFSSRLRTRWPAVHRWIGRGYLALMSVSMLTALVFLYLTPPAQHFIGPAFETQLRALAIGTLGSAWYAVYAIRRRDVITHQAWMTYGIALMMTAPLLRVIWIGIQPLIPQHDLLTNIGVGSIILGVAAPGSAVFAFMLTKQATPEAGVRSVPTWTYGAAVALAVVGSLAYTALVLRLPAPIPHGLVLFHLVPAWITIAIAARGVVRARTAGDAARERQWRWLLWGFAAAPTAASLYAQIVPPAFTTADAVLAGGMDGPVIPITVAFALVVHAAARSQRRTDDDLDEPNVLAAA
;
A
#
# COMPACT_ATOMS: atom_id res chain seq x y z
N MET A 1 6.82 11.05 -22.10
CA MET A 1 5.60 10.74 -22.90
C MET A 1 5.29 9.25 -22.91
N VAL A 2 6.23 8.36 -23.27
CA VAL A 2 6.01 6.90 -23.30
C VAL A 2 5.41 6.36 -21.99
N HIS A 3 6.04 6.65 -20.84
CA HIS A 3 5.53 6.22 -19.54
C HIS A 3 4.06 6.63 -19.31
N THR A 4 3.75 7.92 -19.48
CA THR A 4 2.43 8.49 -19.20
C THR A 4 1.34 7.88 -20.09
N THR A 5 1.60 7.74 -21.39
CA THR A 5 0.63 7.17 -22.34
C THR A 5 0.37 5.69 -22.04
N LEU A 6 1.43 4.90 -21.82
CA LEU A 6 1.29 3.48 -21.53
C LEU A 6 0.66 3.25 -20.14
N ALA A 7 0.98 4.08 -19.14
CA ALA A 7 0.35 4.02 -17.82
C ALA A 7 -1.14 4.33 -17.90
N GLY A 8 -1.53 5.36 -18.67
CA GLY A 8 -2.93 5.71 -18.89
C GLY A 8 -3.72 4.57 -19.56
N LEU A 9 -3.18 3.99 -20.63
CA LEU A 9 -3.79 2.83 -21.30
C LEU A 9 -3.89 1.61 -20.37
N ALA A 10 -2.83 1.32 -19.62
CA ALA A 10 -2.84 0.25 -18.63
C ALA A 10 -3.93 0.47 -17.60
N LEU A 11 -4.07 1.66 -17.01
CA LEU A 11 -5.12 1.94 -16.02
C LEU A 11 -6.54 1.76 -16.60
N THR A 12 -6.76 2.17 -17.85
CA THR A 12 -8.03 1.91 -18.56
C THR A 12 -8.31 0.41 -18.66
N LEU A 13 -7.33 -0.41 -19.03
CA LEU A 13 -7.48 -1.87 -19.03
C LEU A 13 -7.68 -2.45 -17.61
N GLY A 14 -7.06 -1.83 -16.61
CA GLY A 14 -7.14 -2.18 -15.19
C GLY A 14 -8.57 -2.10 -14.65
N LEU A 15 -9.38 -1.14 -15.10
CA LEU A 15 -10.79 -1.01 -14.70
C LEU A 15 -11.58 -2.30 -14.97
N PHE A 16 -11.33 -2.94 -16.10
CA PHE A 16 -12.02 -4.18 -16.48
C PHE A 16 -11.56 -5.41 -15.65
N GLN A 17 -10.42 -5.32 -14.96
CA GLN A 17 -9.92 -6.42 -14.12
C GLN A 17 -10.78 -6.66 -12.87
N PHE A 18 -11.50 -5.63 -12.40
CA PHE A 18 -12.39 -5.74 -11.24
C PHE A 18 -13.80 -6.25 -11.58
N SER A 19 -14.12 -6.45 -12.85
CA SER A 19 -15.44 -6.92 -13.28
C SER A 19 -15.64 -8.41 -12.95
N SER A 20 -16.51 -8.69 -11.97
CA SER A 20 -16.90 -10.05 -11.61
C SER A 20 -17.54 -10.79 -12.78
N ARG A 21 -18.38 -10.09 -13.57
CA ARG A 21 -19.05 -10.63 -14.76
C ARG A 21 -18.06 -11.07 -15.83
N LEU A 22 -17.03 -10.25 -16.08
CA LEU A 22 -16.01 -10.58 -17.07
C LEU A 22 -15.20 -11.81 -16.64
N ARG A 23 -14.84 -11.87 -15.36
CA ARG A 23 -14.08 -12.98 -14.78
C ARG A 23 -14.81 -14.32 -14.84
N THR A 24 -16.13 -14.33 -14.63
CA THR A 24 -16.93 -15.57 -14.61
C THR A 24 -17.51 -15.97 -15.97
N ARG A 25 -18.03 -15.01 -16.75
CA ARG A 25 -18.68 -15.31 -18.04
C ARG A 25 -17.71 -15.37 -19.22
N TRP A 26 -16.62 -14.60 -19.19
CA TRP A 26 -15.68 -14.48 -20.31
C TRP A 26 -14.21 -14.57 -19.83
N PRO A 27 -13.81 -15.71 -19.22
CA PRO A 27 -12.49 -15.85 -18.60
C PRO A 27 -11.33 -15.66 -19.58
N ALA A 28 -11.50 -16.03 -20.85
CA ALA A 28 -10.49 -15.80 -21.89
C ALA A 28 -10.25 -14.30 -22.13
N VAL A 29 -11.32 -13.49 -22.17
CA VAL A 29 -11.23 -12.04 -22.34
C VAL A 29 -10.56 -11.40 -21.14
N HIS A 30 -10.95 -11.79 -19.92
CA HIS A 30 -10.28 -11.34 -18.69
C HIS A 30 -8.77 -11.57 -18.74
N ARG A 31 -8.33 -12.77 -19.16
CA ARG A 31 -6.90 -13.12 -19.28
C ARG A 31 -6.17 -12.28 -20.32
N TRP A 32 -6.76 -12.06 -21.50
CA TRP A 32 -6.13 -11.24 -22.54
C TRP A 32 -6.02 -9.77 -22.15
N ILE A 33 -7.06 -9.20 -21.52
CA ILE A 33 -7.00 -7.85 -20.97
C ILE A 33 -5.94 -7.78 -19.87
N GLY A 34 -5.86 -8.79 -19.00
CA GLY A 34 -4.84 -8.86 -17.95
C GLY A 34 -3.41 -8.92 -18.50
N ARG A 35 -3.19 -9.66 -19.60
CA ARG A 35 -1.89 -9.69 -20.31
C ARG A 35 -1.54 -8.34 -20.93
N GLY A 36 -2.50 -7.70 -21.58
CA GLY A 36 -2.34 -6.36 -22.14
C GLY A 36 -2.00 -5.33 -21.06
N TYR A 37 -2.75 -5.32 -19.96
CA TYR A 37 -2.47 -4.53 -18.77
C TYR A 37 -1.03 -4.74 -18.27
N LEU A 38 -0.63 -6.00 -18.06
CA LEU A 38 0.70 -6.33 -17.53
C LEU A 38 1.82 -5.88 -18.45
N ALA A 39 1.67 -6.06 -19.76
CA ALA A 39 2.67 -5.64 -20.74
C ALA A 39 2.83 -4.11 -20.74
N LEU A 40 1.72 -3.38 -20.87
CA LEU A 40 1.73 -1.91 -20.90
C LEU A 40 2.27 -1.32 -19.59
N MET A 41 1.80 -1.83 -18.45
CA MET A 41 2.28 -1.43 -17.13
C MET A 41 3.78 -1.70 -16.99
N SER A 42 4.25 -2.90 -17.37
CA SER A 42 5.67 -3.25 -17.21
C SER A 42 6.57 -2.34 -18.05
N VAL A 43 6.24 -2.12 -19.33
CA VAL A 43 7.00 -1.22 -20.20
C VAL A 43 6.94 0.22 -19.66
N SER A 44 5.77 0.66 -19.18
CA SER A 44 5.60 1.98 -18.57
C SER A 44 6.48 2.17 -17.33
N MET A 45 6.50 1.22 -16.40
CA MET A 45 7.30 1.32 -15.17
C MET A 45 8.81 1.22 -15.46
N LEU A 46 9.22 0.33 -16.37
CA LEU A 46 10.62 0.21 -16.78
C LEU A 46 11.12 1.50 -17.46
N THR A 47 10.32 2.09 -18.35
CA THR A 47 10.68 3.37 -18.99
C THR A 47 10.74 4.52 -17.98
N ALA A 48 9.88 4.53 -16.94
CA ALA A 48 10.01 5.49 -15.84
C ALA A 48 11.30 5.28 -15.03
N LEU A 49 11.66 4.04 -14.70
CA LEU A 49 12.90 3.76 -13.97
C LEU A 49 14.13 4.17 -14.78
N VAL A 50 14.18 3.83 -16.08
CA VAL A 50 15.26 4.25 -16.99
C VAL A 50 15.38 5.78 -17.00
N PHE A 51 14.27 6.50 -17.12
CA PHE A 51 14.27 7.96 -17.05
C PHE A 51 14.80 8.48 -15.72
N LEU A 52 14.32 7.95 -14.59
CA LEU A 52 14.70 8.39 -13.25
C LEU A 52 16.16 8.09 -12.87
N TYR A 53 16.81 7.12 -13.53
CA TYR A 53 18.22 6.79 -13.28
C TYR A 53 19.18 7.41 -14.30
N LEU A 54 18.76 7.64 -15.54
CA LEU A 54 19.64 8.11 -16.61
C LEU A 54 19.50 9.61 -16.91
N THR A 55 18.40 10.24 -16.50
CA THR A 55 18.18 11.67 -16.76
C THR A 55 18.71 12.53 -15.59
N PRO A 56 19.62 13.49 -15.86
CA PRO A 56 20.16 14.36 -14.83
C PRO A 56 19.09 15.21 -14.12
N PRO A 57 19.23 15.52 -12.82
CA PRO A 57 18.25 16.30 -12.05
C PRO A 57 17.90 17.66 -12.67
N ALA A 58 18.87 18.31 -13.33
CA ALA A 58 18.68 19.58 -14.03
C ALA A 58 17.65 19.53 -15.17
N GLN A 59 17.30 18.33 -15.66
CA GLN A 59 16.39 18.13 -16.79
C GLN A 59 14.97 17.71 -16.39
N HIS A 60 14.70 17.44 -15.10
CA HIS A 60 13.34 17.05 -14.68
C HIS A 60 12.79 17.73 -13.42
N PHE A 61 13.55 18.58 -12.70
CA PHE A 61 13.08 19.49 -11.62
C PHE A 61 11.99 18.91 -10.71
N ILE A 62 12.25 17.73 -10.13
CA ILE A 62 11.38 17.13 -9.13
C ILE A 62 12.30 16.67 -8.00
N GLY A 63 12.21 17.28 -6.81
CA GLY A 63 13.23 17.17 -5.76
C GLY A 63 13.58 15.73 -5.33
N PRO A 64 14.77 15.50 -4.72
CA PRO A 64 15.32 14.16 -4.45
C PRO A 64 14.37 13.22 -3.71
N ALA A 65 13.61 13.73 -2.74
CA ALA A 65 12.62 12.96 -1.98
C ALA A 65 11.48 12.40 -2.84
N PHE A 66 11.02 13.15 -3.84
CA PHE A 66 9.95 12.68 -4.70
C PHE A 66 10.48 11.70 -5.75
N GLU A 67 11.72 11.86 -6.21
CA GLU A 67 12.37 10.87 -7.08
C GLU A 67 12.46 9.50 -6.41
N THR A 68 12.80 9.42 -5.11
CA THR A 68 12.85 8.14 -4.39
C THR A 68 11.47 7.50 -4.37
N GLN A 69 10.43 8.29 -4.14
CA GLN A 69 9.07 7.78 -4.14
C GLN A 69 8.62 7.29 -5.51
N LEU A 70 8.94 8.01 -6.59
CA LEU A 70 8.65 7.54 -7.94
C LEU A 70 9.35 6.20 -8.26
N ARG A 71 10.62 6.06 -7.85
CA ARG A 71 11.37 4.80 -7.99
C ARG A 71 10.72 3.69 -7.17
N ALA A 72 10.37 3.96 -5.91
CA ALA A 72 9.72 3.02 -5.02
C ALA A 72 8.35 2.57 -5.55
N LEU A 73 7.54 3.50 -6.10
CA LEU A 73 6.26 3.21 -6.73
C LEU A 73 6.41 2.34 -7.97
N ALA A 74 7.39 2.65 -8.84
CA ALA A 74 7.64 1.85 -10.04
C ALA A 74 8.09 0.42 -9.69
N ILE A 75 9.02 0.28 -8.73
CA ILE A 75 9.49 -1.02 -8.24
C ILE A 75 8.36 -1.78 -7.54
N GLY A 76 7.60 -1.13 -6.65
CA GLY A 76 6.48 -1.73 -5.93
C GLY A 76 5.36 -2.18 -6.87
N THR A 77 5.05 -1.39 -7.89
CA THR A 77 4.05 -1.74 -8.92
C THR A 77 4.50 -2.95 -9.73
N LEU A 78 5.75 -2.95 -10.23
CA LEU A 78 6.31 -4.10 -10.93
C LEU A 78 6.33 -5.35 -10.04
N GLY A 79 6.88 -5.22 -8.84
CA GLY A 79 7.04 -6.32 -7.89
C GLY A 79 5.70 -6.95 -7.50
N SER A 80 4.72 -6.13 -7.13
CA SER A 80 3.37 -6.62 -6.78
C SER A 80 2.67 -7.29 -7.95
N ALA A 81 2.71 -6.70 -9.15
CA ALA A 81 2.08 -7.28 -10.33
C ALA A 81 2.72 -8.60 -10.75
N TRP A 82 4.05 -8.68 -10.78
CA TRP A 82 4.75 -9.91 -11.14
C TRP A 82 4.65 -10.98 -10.06
N TYR A 83 4.60 -10.60 -8.78
CA TYR A 83 4.29 -11.53 -7.70
C TYR A 83 2.86 -12.08 -7.82
N ALA A 84 1.90 -11.26 -8.22
CA ALA A 84 0.54 -11.73 -8.51
C ALA A 84 0.49 -12.72 -9.69
N VAL A 85 1.32 -12.52 -10.72
CA VAL A 85 1.47 -13.46 -11.85
C VAL A 85 2.10 -14.78 -11.39
N TYR A 86 3.13 -14.70 -10.55
CA TYR A 86 3.73 -15.87 -9.94
C TYR A 86 2.72 -16.67 -9.10
N ALA A 87 1.92 -15.98 -8.29
CA ALA A 87 0.87 -16.58 -7.47
C ALA A 87 -0.18 -17.32 -8.31
N ILE A 88 -0.71 -16.71 -9.37
CA ILE A 88 -1.72 -17.37 -10.22
C ILE A 88 -1.15 -18.56 -10.99
N ARG A 89 0.13 -18.54 -11.38
CA ARG A 89 0.79 -19.71 -11.97
C ARG A 89 0.88 -20.89 -11.01
N ARG A 90 0.93 -20.62 -9.69
CA ARG A 90 0.84 -21.62 -8.62
C ARG A 90 -0.60 -21.88 -8.15
N ARG A 91 -1.60 -21.46 -8.93
CA ARG A 91 -3.03 -21.56 -8.63
C ARG A 91 -3.46 -20.84 -7.34
N ASP A 92 -2.65 -19.91 -6.84
CA ASP A 92 -2.97 -19.11 -5.66
C ASP A 92 -3.79 -17.87 -6.04
N VAL A 93 -5.11 -18.07 -6.17
CA VAL A 93 -6.04 -17.02 -6.62
C VAL A 93 -6.16 -15.88 -5.60
N ILE A 94 -6.07 -16.19 -4.29
CA ILE A 94 -6.18 -15.18 -3.23
C ILE A 94 -5.00 -14.22 -3.29
N THR A 95 -3.78 -14.76 -3.36
CA THR A 95 -2.56 -13.96 -3.45
C THR A 95 -2.53 -13.18 -4.76
N HIS A 96 -2.94 -13.81 -5.87
CA HIS A 96 -3.06 -13.11 -7.15
C HIS A 96 -3.97 -11.87 -7.07
N GLN A 97 -5.20 -12.03 -6.56
CA GLN A 97 -6.17 -10.93 -6.46
C GLN A 97 -5.67 -9.82 -5.53
N ALA A 98 -5.06 -10.20 -4.40
CA ALA A 98 -4.53 -9.26 -3.43
C ALA A 98 -3.45 -8.37 -4.04
N TRP A 99 -2.43 -8.97 -4.65
CA TRP A 99 -1.28 -8.23 -5.16
C TRP A 99 -1.55 -7.53 -6.49
N MET A 100 -2.49 -8.02 -7.31
CA MET A 100 -3.00 -7.25 -8.46
C MET A 100 -3.72 -5.98 -8.00
N THR A 101 -4.57 -6.08 -6.99
CA THR A 101 -5.27 -4.91 -6.43
C THR A 101 -4.28 -3.93 -5.82
N TYR A 102 -3.26 -4.45 -5.12
CA TYR A 102 -2.18 -3.65 -4.56
C TYR A 102 -1.42 -2.86 -5.64
N GLY A 103 -0.97 -3.53 -6.71
CA GLY A 103 -0.28 -2.88 -7.82
C GLY A 103 -1.13 -1.81 -8.52
N ILE A 104 -2.43 -2.07 -8.72
CA ILE A 104 -3.34 -1.07 -9.30
C ILE A 104 -3.53 0.13 -8.36
N ALA A 105 -3.62 -0.08 -7.05
CA ALA A 105 -3.70 1.01 -6.07
C ALA A 105 -2.43 1.88 -6.11
N LEU A 106 -1.25 1.28 -6.29
CA LEU A 106 -0.02 2.04 -6.48
C LEU A 106 -0.03 2.84 -7.80
N MET A 107 -0.53 2.28 -8.90
CA MET A 107 -0.68 3.03 -10.16
C MET A 107 -1.68 4.20 -10.05
N MET A 108 -2.70 4.07 -9.21
CA MET A 108 -3.69 5.12 -8.95
C MET A 108 -3.10 6.34 -8.23
N THR A 109 -1.91 6.24 -7.64
CA THR A 109 -1.23 7.38 -7.00
C THR A 109 -1.05 8.55 -7.95
N ALA A 110 -0.69 8.33 -9.22
CA ALA A 110 -0.47 9.41 -10.17
C ALA A 110 -1.76 10.19 -10.54
N PRO A 111 -2.89 9.54 -10.90
CA PRO A 111 -4.18 10.23 -11.05
C PRO A 111 -4.67 10.87 -9.74
N LEU A 112 -4.55 10.18 -8.61
CA LEU A 112 -5.02 10.72 -7.32
C LEU A 112 -4.20 11.93 -6.88
N LEU A 113 -2.89 11.92 -7.09
CA LEU A 113 -2.02 13.06 -6.82
C LEU A 113 -2.51 14.26 -7.61
N ARG A 114 -2.93 14.08 -8.88
CA ARG A 114 -3.50 15.16 -9.68
C ARG A 114 -4.82 15.67 -9.10
N VAL A 115 -5.70 14.78 -8.65
CA VAL A 115 -6.98 15.19 -8.03
C VAL A 115 -6.73 15.93 -6.71
N ILE A 116 -5.85 15.42 -5.87
CA ILE A 116 -5.49 16.03 -4.57
C ILE A 116 -4.90 17.41 -4.79
N TRP A 117 -3.96 17.56 -5.74
CA TRP A 117 -3.35 18.86 -6.01
C TRP A 117 -4.39 19.87 -6.56
N ILE A 118 -5.18 19.51 -7.57
CA ILE A 118 -6.21 20.40 -8.16
C ILE A 118 -7.27 20.76 -7.11
N GLY A 119 -7.68 19.80 -6.30
CA GLY A 119 -8.74 19.98 -5.30
C GLY A 119 -8.31 20.76 -4.05
N ILE A 120 -7.04 20.67 -3.65
CA ILE A 120 -6.50 21.40 -2.49
C ILE A 120 -6.04 22.81 -2.86
N GLN A 121 -5.69 23.06 -4.13
CA GLN A 121 -5.21 24.37 -4.60
C GLN A 121 -6.09 25.57 -4.18
N PRO A 122 -7.44 25.50 -4.19
CA PRO A 122 -8.30 26.60 -3.74
C PRO A 122 -8.29 26.83 -2.22
N LEU A 123 -7.99 25.80 -1.43
CA LEU A 123 -7.99 25.83 0.04
C LEU A 123 -6.68 26.33 0.62
N ILE A 124 -5.59 26.25 -0.16
CA ILE A 124 -4.26 26.70 0.26
C ILE A 124 -3.64 27.54 -0.87
N PRO A 125 -4.09 28.79 -1.04
CA PRO A 125 -3.51 29.68 -2.04
C PRO A 125 -2.06 29.98 -1.64
N GLN A 126 -1.12 29.93 -2.60
CA GLN A 126 0.28 30.39 -2.48
C GLN A 126 1.37 29.39 -2.02
N HIS A 127 1.23 28.08 -2.27
CA HIS A 127 2.38 27.16 -2.20
C HIS A 127 2.98 26.87 -3.58
N ASP A 128 4.31 26.85 -3.64
CA ASP A 128 5.06 26.42 -4.83
C ASP A 128 4.62 25.00 -5.27
N LEU A 129 4.65 24.74 -6.57
CA LEU A 129 4.20 23.49 -7.21
C LEU A 129 4.80 22.26 -6.52
N LEU A 130 6.08 22.33 -6.15
CA LEU A 130 6.80 21.26 -5.48
C LEU A 130 6.26 20.96 -4.07
N THR A 131 5.79 21.98 -3.35
CA THR A 131 5.22 21.81 -2.01
C THR A 131 3.90 21.05 -2.08
N ASN A 132 3.03 21.40 -3.02
CA ASN A 132 1.73 20.73 -3.20
C ASN A 132 1.87 19.27 -3.65
N ILE A 133 2.82 19.02 -4.57
CA ILE A 133 3.17 17.67 -5.02
C ILE A 133 3.71 16.86 -3.84
N GLY A 134 4.62 17.43 -3.04
CA GLY A 134 5.19 16.76 -1.87
C GLY A 134 4.15 16.39 -0.82
N VAL A 135 3.23 17.31 -0.51
CA VAL A 135 2.10 17.07 0.41
C VAL A 135 1.22 15.91 -0.06
N GLY A 136 0.78 15.95 -1.32
CA GLY A 136 -0.07 14.90 -1.88
C GLY A 136 0.64 13.53 -1.87
N SER A 137 1.94 13.53 -2.13
CA SER A 137 2.80 12.35 -2.08
C SER A 137 2.91 11.73 -0.69
N ILE A 138 3.04 12.54 0.36
CA ILE A 138 3.08 12.05 1.75
C ILE A 138 1.74 11.37 2.11
N ILE A 139 0.61 11.97 1.74
CA ILE A 139 -0.71 11.38 1.96
C ILE A 139 -0.81 10.03 1.25
N LEU A 140 -0.39 9.97 -0.02
CA LEU A 140 -0.47 8.77 -0.85
C LEU A 140 0.44 7.64 -0.37
N GLY A 141 1.56 7.95 0.30
CA GLY A 141 2.44 6.96 0.94
C GLY A 141 1.71 6.10 1.99
N VAL A 142 0.63 6.61 2.59
CA VAL A 142 -0.24 5.84 3.50
C VAL A 142 -1.52 5.40 2.79
N ALA A 143 -2.17 6.31 2.06
CA ALA A 143 -3.51 6.10 1.52
C ALA A 143 -3.53 5.04 0.41
N ALA A 144 -2.54 5.01 -0.49
CA ALA A 144 -2.49 4.05 -1.57
C ALA A 144 -2.35 2.59 -1.07
N PRO A 145 -1.32 2.22 -0.28
CA PRO A 145 -1.22 0.86 0.25
C PRO A 145 -2.36 0.54 1.23
N GLY A 146 -2.82 1.52 2.02
CA GLY A 146 -3.97 1.36 2.91
C GLY A 146 -5.28 1.05 2.16
N SER A 147 -5.52 1.70 1.02
CA SER A 147 -6.72 1.43 0.20
C SER A 147 -6.74 0.01 -0.36
N ALA A 148 -5.59 -0.51 -0.80
CA ALA A 148 -5.46 -1.89 -1.26
C ALA A 148 -5.70 -2.89 -0.13
N VAL A 149 -5.13 -2.63 1.05
CA VAL A 149 -5.37 -3.41 2.27
C VAL A 149 -6.87 -3.48 2.59
N PHE A 150 -7.56 -2.34 2.62
CA PHE A 150 -8.98 -2.31 2.94
C PHE A 150 -9.83 -2.96 1.84
N ALA A 151 -9.51 -2.76 0.57
CA ALA A 151 -10.19 -3.45 -0.53
C ALA A 151 -10.08 -4.97 -0.40
N PHE A 152 -8.90 -5.49 -0.03
CA PHE A 152 -8.71 -6.91 0.24
C PHE A 152 -9.55 -7.37 1.44
N MET A 153 -9.49 -6.63 2.56
CA MET A 153 -10.25 -6.98 3.76
C MET A 153 -11.76 -6.96 3.51
N LEU A 154 -12.28 -6.02 2.73
CA LEU A 154 -13.72 -5.95 2.42
C LEU A 154 -14.19 -7.06 1.47
N THR A 155 -13.30 -7.59 0.63
CA THR A 155 -13.66 -8.62 -0.36
C THR A 155 -13.41 -10.05 0.13
N LYS A 156 -12.58 -10.25 1.16
CA LYS A 156 -12.25 -11.56 1.71
C LYS A 156 -12.82 -11.73 3.11
N GLN A 157 -13.61 -12.78 3.28
CA GLN A 157 -14.01 -13.28 4.59
C GLN A 157 -12.86 -14.14 5.15
N ALA A 158 -12.68 -14.13 6.48
CA ALA A 158 -11.74 -15.04 7.10
C ALA A 158 -12.37 -16.43 7.18
N THR A 159 -11.60 -17.45 6.79
CA THR A 159 -11.96 -18.83 7.07
C THR A 159 -11.68 -19.11 8.54
N PRO A 160 -12.62 -19.71 9.30
CA PRO A 160 -12.36 -20.14 10.67
C PRO A 160 -11.15 -21.08 10.70
N GLU A 161 -10.15 -20.75 11.53
CA GLU A 161 -8.94 -21.58 11.68
C GLU A 161 -8.90 -22.13 13.11
N ALA A 162 -8.97 -23.45 13.22
CA ALA A 162 -8.91 -24.15 14.51
C ALA A 162 -7.57 -23.84 15.22
N GLY A 163 -7.63 -23.53 16.51
CA GLY A 163 -6.46 -23.24 17.33
C GLY A 163 -5.96 -21.78 17.31
N VAL A 164 -6.52 -20.91 16.45
CA VAL A 164 -6.21 -19.47 16.52
C VAL A 164 -6.96 -18.85 17.69
N ARG A 165 -6.22 -18.24 18.62
CA ARG A 165 -6.77 -17.55 19.78
C ARG A 165 -6.48 -16.06 19.73
N SER A 166 -7.37 -15.28 20.32
CA SER A 166 -7.15 -13.86 20.49
C SER A 166 -6.07 -13.57 21.52
N VAL A 167 -5.29 -12.53 21.25
CA VAL A 167 -4.20 -12.09 22.15
C VAL A 167 -4.72 -11.25 23.31
N PRO A 168 -3.91 -11.07 24.37
CA PRO A 168 -4.23 -10.13 25.45
C PRO A 168 -4.44 -8.70 24.93
N THR A 169 -5.31 -7.93 25.58
CA THR A 169 -5.66 -6.56 25.15
C THR A 169 -4.50 -5.57 25.18
N TRP A 170 -3.50 -5.79 26.04
CA TRP A 170 -2.31 -4.92 26.13
C TRP A 170 -1.56 -4.81 24.80
N THR A 171 -1.63 -5.82 23.93
CA THR A 171 -0.96 -5.78 22.61
C THR A 171 -1.47 -4.65 21.73
N TYR A 172 -2.74 -4.27 21.87
CA TYR A 172 -3.31 -3.15 21.11
C TYR A 172 -2.90 -1.81 21.72
N GLY A 173 -2.80 -1.74 23.06
CA GLY A 173 -2.22 -0.59 23.76
C GLY A 173 -0.77 -0.35 23.34
N ALA A 174 0.02 -1.41 23.19
CA ALA A 174 1.40 -1.33 22.70
C ALA A 174 1.47 -0.81 21.24
N ALA A 175 0.57 -1.23 20.36
CA ALA A 175 0.49 -0.71 19.00
C ALA A 175 0.15 0.80 19.00
N VAL A 176 -0.83 1.23 19.80
CA VAL A 176 -1.16 2.66 19.93
C VAL A 176 0.01 3.45 20.51
N ALA A 177 0.70 2.92 21.53
CA ALA A 177 1.88 3.56 22.10
C ALA A 177 3.00 3.73 21.06
N LEU A 178 3.26 2.71 20.23
CA LEU A 178 4.20 2.80 19.12
C LEU A 178 3.80 3.92 18.14
N ALA A 179 2.53 4.01 17.78
CA ALA A 179 2.02 5.06 16.90
C ALA A 179 2.20 6.46 17.49
N VAL A 180 1.95 6.63 18.80
CA VAL A 180 2.15 7.90 19.50
C VAL A 180 3.63 8.28 19.52
N VAL A 181 4.51 7.36 19.93
CA VAL A 181 5.97 7.60 19.97
C VAL A 181 6.51 7.92 18.59
N GLY A 182 6.12 7.16 17.57
CA GLY A 182 6.49 7.43 16.18
C GLY A 182 5.96 8.78 15.68
N SER A 183 4.74 9.15 16.06
CA SER A 183 4.15 10.45 15.69
C SER A 183 4.93 11.61 16.31
N LEU A 184 5.31 11.49 17.58
CA LEU A 184 6.12 12.49 18.28
C LEU A 184 7.52 12.61 17.66
N ALA A 185 8.15 11.47 17.34
CA ALA A 185 9.46 11.45 16.68
C ALA A 185 9.41 12.14 15.31
N TYR A 186 8.41 11.80 14.48
CA TYR A 186 8.25 12.41 13.15
C TYR A 186 7.93 13.90 13.25
N THR A 187 7.08 14.28 14.20
CA THR A 187 6.78 15.71 14.50
C THR A 187 8.03 16.46 14.88
N ALA A 188 8.88 15.90 15.75
CA ALA A 188 10.14 16.52 16.15
C ALA A 188 11.10 16.70 14.97
N LEU A 189 11.14 15.77 14.01
CA LEU A 189 11.92 15.92 12.78
C LEU A 189 11.38 17.07 11.91
N VAL A 190 10.06 17.14 11.70
CA VAL A 190 9.42 18.19 10.88
C VAL A 190 9.60 19.58 11.50
N LEU A 191 9.48 19.71 12.82
CA LEU A 191 9.64 20.99 13.53
C LEU A 191 11.09 21.51 13.54
N ARG A 192 12.07 20.66 13.20
CA ARG A 192 13.48 21.06 13.04
C ARG A 192 13.80 21.52 11.62
N LEU A 193 12.85 21.45 10.69
CA LEU A 193 13.07 21.90 9.32
C LEU A 193 13.17 23.43 9.24
N PRO A 194 13.91 23.98 8.26
CA PRO A 194 14.02 25.42 8.07
C PRO A 194 12.66 26.10 7.83
N ALA A 195 12.51 27.35 8.31
CA ALA A 195 11.27 28.14 8.26
C ALA A 195 10.55 28.24 6.89
N PRO A 196 11.21 28.19 5.72
CA PRO A 196 10.52 28.15 4.44
C PRO A 196 9.61 26.91 4.26
N ILE A 197 9.83 25.85 5.04
CA ILE A 197 9.08 24.61 4.97
C ILE A 197 7.93 24.64 5.99
N PRO A 198 6.66 24.54 5.56
CA PRO A 198 5.54 24.63 6.49
C PRO A 198 5.56 23.50 7.53
N HIS A 199 5.59 23.85 8.82
CA HIS A 199 5.53 22.86 9.91
C HIS A 199 4.21 22.06 9.91
N GLY A 200 3.16 22.58 9.26
CA GLY A 200 1.91 21.86 9.01
C GLY A 200 2.08 20.58 8.17
N LEU A 201 3.23 20.36 7.53
CA LEU A 201 3.55 19.16 6.78
C LEU A 201 3.34 17.87 7.57
N VAL A 202 3.58 17.92 8.89
CA VAL A 202 3.38 16.79 9.78
C VAL A 202 1.95 16.23 9.72
N LEU A 203 0.95 17.09 9.51
CA LEU A 203 -0.46 16.68 9.49
C LEU A 203 -0.78 15.82 8.27
N PHE A 204 -0.11 16.05 7.14
CA PHE A 204 -0.35 15.29 5.91
C PHE A 204 0.14 13.85 6.00
N HIS A 205 1.06 13.55 6.92
CA HIS A 205 1.43 12.19 7.27
C HIS A 205 0.55 11.62 8.39
N LEU A 206 0.42 12.37 9.49
CA LEU A 206 -0.21 11.86 10.71
C LEU A 206 -1.72 11.67 10.57
N VAL A 207 -2.44 12.56 9.87
CA VAL A 207 -3.90 12.44 9.72
C VAL A 207 -4.27 11.15 8.97
N PRO A 208 -3.73 10.86 7.77
CA PRO A 208 -3.98 9.57 7.11
C PRO A 208 -3.55 8.37 7.95
N ALA A 209 -2.41 8.44 8.66
CA ALA A 209 -1.93 7.36 9.51
C ALA A 209 -2.92 7.06 10.65
N TRP A 210 -3.37 8.08 11.39
CA TRP A 210 -4.31 7.89 12.49
C TRP A 210 -5.72 7.47 12.03
N ILE A 211 -6.16 7.91 10.84
CA ILE A 211 -7.39 7.39 10.23
C ILE A 211 -7.28 5.88 9.97
N THR A 212 -6.19 5.41 9.36
CA THR A 212 -6.01 3.99 9.07
C THR A 212 -5.84 3.15 10.33
N ILE A 213 -5.15 3.66 11.35
CA ILE A 213 -5.06 3.06 12.69
C ILE A 213 -6.45 2.90 13.32
N ALA A 214 -7.27 3.96 13.29
CA ALA A 214 -8.61 3.93 13.87
C ALA A 214 -9.52 2.91 13.17
N ILE A 215 -9.46 2.84 11.85
CA ILE A 215 -10.20 1.84 11.05
C ILE A 215 -9.74 0.42 11.42
N ALA A 216 -8.43 0.17 11.49
CA ALA A 216 -7.88 -1.13 11.85
C ALA A 216 -8.26 -1.53 13.30
N ALA A 217 -8.18 -0.59 14.25
CA ALA A 217 -8.59 -0.81 15.63
C ALA A 217 -10.08 -1.16 15.73
N ARG A 218 -10.94 -0.46 14.98
CA ARG A 218 -12.37 -0.80 14.90
C ARG A 218 -12.60 -2.19 14.30
N GLY A 219 -11.78 -2.58 13.32
CA GLY A 219 -11.78 -3.93 12.77
C GLY A 219 -11.43 -5.00 13.80
N VAL A 220 -10.39 -4.76 14.62
CA VAL A 220 -10.01 -5.62 15.75
C VAL A 220 -11.18 -5.77 16.74
N VAL A 221 -11.75 -4.65 17.19
CA VAL A 221 -12.86 -4.66 18.17
C VAL A 221 -14.04 -5.47 17.64
N ARG A 222 -14.45 -5.23 16.39
CA ARG A 222 -15.55 -5.95 15.75
C ARG A 222 -15.30 -7.46 15.64
N ALA A 223 -14.09 -7.85 15.25
CA ALA A 223 -13.73 -9.26 15.14
C ALA A 223 -13.73 -9.96 16.52
N ARG A 224 -13.22 -9.29 17.56
CA ARG A 224 -13.28 -9.80 18.93
C ARG A 224 -14.70 -9.95 19.45
N THR A 225 -15.55 -8.95 19.23
CA THR A 225 -16.96 -9.03 19.66
C THR A 225 -17.73 -10.13 18.95
N ALA A 226 -17.33 -10.48 17.72
CA ALA A 226 -17.90 -11.58 16.95
C ALA A 226 -17.28 -12.95 17.29
N GLY A 227 -16.26 -13.02 18.16
CA GLY A 227 -15.56 -14.26 18.46
C GLY A 227 -14.67 -14.79 17.34
N ASP A 228 -14.39 -13.99 16.30
CA ASP A 228 -13.62 -14.39 15.12
C ASP A 228 -12.13 -14.09 15.32
N ALA A 229 -11.42 -15.04 15.95
CA ALA A 229 -10.00 -14.92 16.24
C ALA A 229 -9.12 -14.87 14.98
N ALA A 230 -9.53 -15.52 13.89
CA ALA A 230 -8.79 -15.51 12.62
C ALA A 230 -8.85 -14.10 11.98
N ARG A 231 -10.04 -13.49 11.97
CA ARG A 231 -10.23 -12.13 11.48
C ARG A 231 -9.59 -11.09 12.39
N GLU A 232 -9.64 -11.31 13.70
CA GLU A 232 -8.97 -10.47 14.69
C GLU A 232 -7.45 -10.46 14.46
N ARG A 233 -6.83 -11.62 14.21
CA ARG A 233 -5.40 -11.72 13.86
C ARG A 233 -5.06 -10.91 12.61
N GLN A 234 -5.89 -10.96 11.57
CA GLN A 234 -5.69 -10.17 10.36
C GLN A 234 -5.72 -8.67 10.65
N TRP A 235 -6.77 -8.18 11.32
CA TRP A 235 -6.87 -6.77 11.70
C TRP A 235 -5.76 -6.33 12.64
N ARG A 236 -5.30 -7.20 13.54
CA ARG A 236 -4.20 -6.94 14.44
C ARG A 236 -2.88 -6.72 13.69
N TRP A 237 -2.56 -7.55 12.71
CA TRP A 237 -1.35 -7.34 11.90
C TRP A 237 -1.43 -6.02 11.12
N LEU A 238 -2.59 -5.68 10.57
CA LEU A 238 -2.79 -4.39 9.90
C LEU A 238 -2.65 -3.21 10.87
N LEU A 239 -3.21 -3.33 12.08
CA LEU A 239 -3.07 -2.31 13.12
C LEU A 239 -1.59 -2.07 13.45
N TRP A 240 -0.78 -3.11 13.60
CA TRP A 240 0.66 -2.98 13.80
C TRP A 240 1.36 -2.35 12.58
N GLY A 241 0.99 -2.74 11.37
CA GLY A 241 1.52 -2.15 10.13
C GLY A 241 1.26 -0.63 10.05
N PHE A 242 0.03 -0.20 10.32
CA PHE A 242 -0.32 1.23 10.34
C PHE A 242 0.27 1.96 11.55
N ALA A 243 0.32 1.33 12.73
CA ALA A 243 0.91 1.92 13.93
C ALA A 243 2.43 2.17 13.78
N ALA A 244 3.12 1.31 13.03
CA ALA A 244 4.54 1.47 12.75
C ALA A 244 4.83 2.53 11.68
N ALA A 245 3.83 3.05 10.96
CA ALA A 245 4.04 3.98 9.85
C ALA A 245 4.78 5.27 10.24
N PRO A 246 4.40 6.00 11.33
CA PRO A 246 5.14 7.19 11.75
C PRO A 246 6.58 6.91 12.20
N THR A 247 6.80 5.77 12.86
CA THR A 247 8.14 5.32 13.25
C THR A 247 8.97 5.00 12.01
N ALA A 248 8.41 4.28 11.05
CA ALA A 248 9.09 3.95 9.79
C ALA A 248 9.42 5.22 8.98
N ALA A 249 8.54 6.22 8.96
CA ALA A 249 8.84 7.52 8.35
C ALA A 249 10.05 8.20 8.99
N SER A 250 10.13 8.17 10.32
CA SER A 250 11.24 8.76 11.08
C SER A 250 12.56 8.02 10.84
N LEU A 251 12.53 6.68 10.81
CA LEU A 251 13.69 5.84 10.55
C LEU A 251 14.17 5.96 9.10
N TYR A 252 13.23 6.01 8.15
CA TYR A 252 13.56 6.15 6.73
C TYR A 252 14.34 7.46 6.48
N ALA A 253 13.95 8.54 7.15
CA ALA A 253 14.67 9.82 7.09
C ALA A 253 16.15 9.74 7.58
N GLN A 254 16.56 8.66 8.25
CA GLN A 254 17.95 8.46 8.71
C GLN A 254 18.80 7.61 7.74
N ILE A 255 18.18 6.93 6.77
CA ILE A 255 18.86 5.98 5.87
C ILE A 255 18.87 6.43 4.40
N VAL A 256 18.42 7.66 4.15
CA VAL A 256 18.49 8.28 2.82
C VAL A 256 19.94 8.56 2.40
N PRO A 257 20.23 8.70 1.09
CA PRO A 257 21.58 8.99 0.62
C PRO A 257 22.20 10.22 1.31
N PRO A 258 23.52 10.23 1.58
CA PRO A 258 24.20 11.36 2.24
C PRO A 258 24.09 12.70 1.49
N ALA A 259 23.78 12.65 0.19
CA ALA A 259 23.56 13.83 -0.65
C ALA A 259 22.22 14.53 -0.36
N PHE A 260 21.31 13.93 0.41
CA PHE A 260 20.02 14.52 0.74
C PHE A 260 20.20 15.63 1.76
N THR A 261 19.51 16.76 1.56
CA THR A 261 19.38 17.74 2.64
C THR A 261 18.51 17.17 3.76
N THR A 262 18.56 17.78 4.95
CA THR A 262 17.67 17.39 6.06
C THR A 262 16.19 17.47 5.66
N ALA A 263 15.82 18.44 4.82
CA ALA A 263 14.47 18.58 4.29
C ALA A 263 14.10 17.40 3.37
N ASP A 264 14.96 17.05 2.42
CA ASP A 264 14.75 15.92 1.52
C ASP A 264 14.61 14.61 2.30
N ALA A 265 15.43 14.43 3.34
CA ALA A 265 15.39 13.25 4.19
C ALA A 265 14.04 13.08 4.89
N VAL A 266 13.52 14.14 5.51
CA VAL A 266 12.24 14.10 6.24
C VAL A 266 11.05 13.93 5.29
N LEU A 267 11.09 14.57 4.12
CA LEU A 267 10.07 14.41 3.09
C LEU A 267 10.06 12.99 2.53
N ALA A 268 11.22 12.45 2.16
CA ALA A 268 11.35 11.07 1.68
C ALA A 268 10.87 10.07 2.75
N GLY A 269 11.21 10.35 4.02
CA GLY A 269 10.72 9.60 5.16
C GLY A 269 9.19 9.52 5.20
N GLY A 270 8.50 10.66 5.09
CA GLY A 270 7.03 10.69 5.07
C GLY A 270 6.40 10.03 3.84
N MET A 271 7.08 10.07 2.70
CA MET A 271 6.61 9.51 1.42
C MET A 271 6.75 8.00 1.32
N ASP A 272 7.90 7.45 1.73
CA ASP A 272 8.31 6.07 1.46
C ASP A 272 8.32 5.19 2.71
N GLY A 273 8.68 5.75 3.87
CA GLY A 273 8.78 5.01 5.12
C GLY A 273 7.51 4.26 5.51
N PRO A 274 6.32 4.88 5.48
CA PRO A 274 5.05 4.25 5.86
C PRO A 274 4.68 3.02 5.03
N VAL A 275 5.08 3.01 3.75
CA VAL A 275 4.72 1.95 2.80
C VAL A 275 5.28 0.61 3.28
N ILE A 276 6.46 0.60 3.90
CA ILE A 276 7.19 -0.62 4.30
C ILE A 276 6.38 -1.46 5.31
N PRO A 277 6.07 -0.97 6.53
CA PRO A 277 5.34 -1.78 7.51
C PRO A 277 3.91 -2.13 7.05
N ILE A 278 3.26 -1.25 6.29
CA ILE A 278 1.92 -1.51 5.73
C ILE A 278 1.98 -2.67 4.72
N THR A 279 2.97 -2.67 3.82
CA THR A 279 3.16 -3.76 2.84
C THR A 279 3.48 -5.08 3.53
N VAL A 280 4.34 -5.07 4.56
CA VAL A 280 4.70 -6.28 5.32
C VAL A 280 3.47 -6.85 6.03
N ALA A 281 2.69 -6.01 6.72
CA ALA A 281 1.45 -6.43 7.37
C ALA A 281 0.45 -7.01 6.37
N PHE A 282 0.32 -6.36 5.20
CA PHE A 282 -0.53 -6.85 4.11
C PHE A 282 -0.08 -8.23 3.62
N ALA A 283 1.22 -8.42 3.39
CA ALA A 283 1.78 -9.70 2.94
C ALA A 283 1.49 -10.83 3.94
N LEU A 284 1.61 -10.57 5.25
CA LEU A 284 1.26 -11.54 6.30
C LEU A 284 -0.22 -11.92 6.27
N VAL A 285 -1.11 -10.93 6.13
CA VAL A 285 -2.56 -11.15 6.02
C VAL A 285 -2.91 -12.01 4.79
N VAL A 286 -2.34 -11.66 3.64
CA VAL A 286 -2.57 -12.39 2.38
C VAL A 286 -2.03 -13.82 2.48
N HIS A 287 -0.83 -14.00 3.03
CA HIS A 287 -0.23 -15.31 3.22
C HIS A 287 -1.08 -16.21 4.12
N ALA A 288 -1.58 -15.68 5.23
CA ALA A 288 -2.46 -16.44 6.13
C ALA A 288 -3.79 -16.82 5.44
N ALA A 289 -4.40 -15.88 4.71
CA ALA A 289 -5.64 -16.15 3.97
C ALA A 289 -5.47 -17.18 2.84
N ALA A 290 -4.34 -17.14 2.12
CA ALA A 290 -4.03 -18.11 1.09
C ALA A 290 -3.76 -19.51 1.68
N ARG A 291 -3.10 -19.58 2.84
CA ARG A 291 -2.84 -20.84 3.54
C ARG A 291 -4.10 -21.47 4.11
N SER A 292 -5.01 -20.67 4.69
CA SER A 292 -6.26 -21.20 5.23
C SER A 292 -7.13 -21.81 4.12
N GLN A 293 -7.19 -21.17 2.94
CA GLN A 293 -7.93 -21.71 1.79
C GLN A 293 -7.36 -23.03 1.28
N ARG A 294 -6.03 -23.14 1.17
CA ARG A 294 -5.41 -24.39 0.72
C ARG A 294 -5.75 -25.57 1.63
N ARG A 295 -5.70 -25.35 2.96
CA ARG A 295 -6.10 -26.39 3.93
C ARG A 295 -7.55 -26.81 3.76
N THR A 296 -8.47 -25.85 3.57
CA THR A 296 -9.88 -26.22 3.34
C THR A 296 -10.08 -26.96 2.03
N ASP A 297 -9.32 -26.63 0.98
CA ASP A 297 -9.39 -27.36 -0.29
C ASP A 297 -8.83 -28.79 -0.12
N ASP A 298 -7.73 -28.96 0.62
CA ASP A 298 -7.13 -30.27 0.92
C ASP A 298 -8.07 -31.15 1.79
N ASP A 299 -8.72 -30.59 2.82
CA ASP A 299 -9.67 -31.30 3.69
C ASP A 299 -10.92 -31.78 2.93
N LEU A 300 -11.29 -31.11 1.83
CA LEU A 300 -12.41 -31.50 0.96
C LEU A 300 -12.01 -32.58 -0.06
N ASP A 301 -10.73 -32.64 -0.42
CA ASP A 301 -10.18 -33.59 -1.39
C ASP A 301 -9.76 -34.93 -0.72
N GLU A 302 -9.60 -34.99 0.61
CA GLU A 302 -9.45 -36.27 1.32
C GLU A 302 -10.77 -37.08 1.24
N PRO A 303 -10.79 -38.24 0.55
CA PRO A 303 -11.96 -39.10 0.55
C PRO A 303 -12.22 -39.50 2.00
N ASN A 304 -13.47 -39.36 2.43
CA ASN A 304 -13.93 -39.66 3.78
C ASN A 304 -13.73 -41.16 4.09
N VAL A 305 -12.49 -41.57 4.42
CA VAL A 305 -12.10 -42.97 4.67
C VAL A 305 -12.86 -43.52 5.89
N LEU A 306 -13.38 -42.62 6.74
CA LEU A 306 -14.21 -42.95 7.90
C LEU A 306 -15.71 -43.14 7.56
N ALA A 307 -16.15 -42.83 6.34
CA ALA A 307 -17.53 -43.11 5.90
C ALA A 307 -17.68 -44.49 5.23
N ALA A 308 -16.58 -45.27 5.12
CA ALA A 308 -16.54 -46.58 4.49
C ALA A 308 -16.12 -47.73 5.46
N ALA A 309 -16.12 -47.48 6.77
CA ALA A 309 -15.89 -48.48 7.82
C ALA A 309 -17.10 -48.56 8.75
#